data_AF-A0A810Q9N6-F1
#
_entry.id   AF-A0A810Q9N6-F1
#
_cell.length_a   1.000
_cell.length_b   1.000
_cell.length_c   1.000
_cell.angle_alpha   90.00
_cell.angle_beta   90.00
_cell.angle_gamma   90.00
#
_symmetry.space_group_name_H-M   'P 1'
#
loop_
_entity.id
_entity.type
_entity.pdbx_description
1 polymer ?
#
loop_
_entity_poly.entity_id
_entity_poly.type
_entity_poly.pdbx_seq_one_letter_code
_entity_poly.pdbx_strand_id
1 'polypeptide(L)'
;MFKITKDGATVAMTEAPNYIKQAENGCFVLCPEAEATGIAHNGTVYHLLGRPDMAGAEITVMLEETDAGAEIQAASVSATENAKLSGQLSAAARMYVQAATDVPDETALEMPDLFKTWAEILEAGKTVPKDTIINDGGTLYRVVQSEGVLPMEHQPPHGEGMLAVYRPIDKTHTGTQEDPIPWVYGMDCTTDLYYSYNGVVYLCKADMKPCVWAPGTAGLWQWEAVT
;
A
#
# COMPACT_ATOMS: atom_id res chain seq x y z
N MET A 1 15.53 -31.55 2.18
CA MET A 1 14.95 -31.11 0.88
C MET A 1 16.09 -31.06 -0.12
N PHE A 2 15.87 -31.24 -1.42
CA PHE A 2 16.94 -31.21 -2.43
C PHE A 2 16.70 -30.09 -3.45
N LYS A 3 17.74 -29.33 -3.76
CA LYS A 3 17.79 -28.43 -4.90
C LYS A 3 18.37 -29.18 -6.09
N ILE A 4 17.65 -29.14 -7.21
CA ILE A 4 18.14 -29.60 -8.52
C ILE A 4 18.79 -28.37 -9.16
N THR A 5 20.10 -28.38 -9.33
CA THR A 5 20.85 -27.21 -9.83
C THR A 5 21.53 -27.50 -11.17
N LYS A 6 21.62 -26.49 -12.02
CA LYS A 6 22.36 -26.50 -13.29
C LYS A 6 23.30 -25.30 -13.31
N ASP A 7 24.60 -25.56 -13.36
CA ASP A 7 25.64 -24.53 -13.44
C ASP A 7 25.48 -23.41 -12.37
N GLY A 8 25.02 -23.79 -11.17
CA GLY A 8 24.78 -22.90 -10.03
C GLY A 8 23.37 -22.29 -9.93
N ALA A 9 22.53 -22.43 -10.96
CA ALA A 9 21.13 -21.99 -10.92
C ALA A 9 20.20 -23.10 -10.41
N THR A 10 19.24 -22.77 -9.53
CA THR A 10 18.21 -23.73 -9.08
C THR A 10 17.16 -23.93 -10.18
N VAL A 11 17.06 -25.15 -10.69
CA VAL A 11 16.10 -25.58 -11.71
C VAL A 11 14.78 -26.02 -11.08
N ALA A 12 14.86 -26.76 -9.96
CA ALA A 12 13.69 -27.25 -9.24
C ALA A 12 14.06 -27.64 -7.80
N MET A 13 13.04 -27.89 -6.98
CA MET A 13 13.20 -28.38 -5.60
C MET A 13 12.31 -29.59 -5.37
N THR A 14 12.80 -30.60 -4.67
CA THR A 14 12.04 -31.81 -4.33
C THR A 14 12.41 -32.33 -2.95
N GLU A 15 11.45 -32.89 -2.21
CA GLU A 15 11.73 -33.54 -0.93
C GLU A 15 12.26 -34.95 -1.11
N ALA A 16 11.82 -35.65 -2.16
CA ALA A 16 12.25 -37.00 -2.50
C ALA A 16 12.56 -37.06 -4.01
N PRO A 17 13.85 -37.07 -4.41
CA PRO A 17 14.23 -37.26 -5.81
C PRO A 17 13.79 -38.65 -6.30
N ASN A 18 13.13 -38.71 -7.45
CA ASN A 18 12.84 -40.00 -8.10
C ASN A 18 14.04 -40.42 -8.94
N TYR A 19 14.91 -41.22 -8.34
CA TYR A 19 16.09 -41.76 -9.01
C TYR A 19 15.73 -42.74 -10.13
N ILE A 20 16.35 -42.56 -11.29
CA ILE A 20 16.09 -43.37 -12.48
C ILE A 20 17.38 -43.87 -13.14
N LYS A 21 17.25 -45.01 -13.82
CA LYS A 21 18.24 -45.55 -14.76
C LYS A 21 17.56 -45.98 -16.05
N GLN A 22 18.33 -46.07 -17.14
CA GLN A 22 17.83 -46.60 -18.40
C GLN A 22 17.94 -48.12 -18.40
N ALA A 23 16.83 -48.82 -18.68
CA ALA A 23 16.80 -50.26 -18.86
C ALA A 23 17.22 -50.65 -20.28
N GLU A 24 17.57 -51.93 -20.50
CA GLU A 24 18.04 -52.45 -21.80
C GLU A 24 17.03 -52.24 -22.95
N ASN A 25 15.74 -52.10 -22.62
CA ASN A 25 14.66 -51.81 -23.57
C ASN A 25 14.55 -50.31 -23.93
N GLY A 26 15.44 -49.46 -23.41
CA GLY A 26 15.46 -48.02 -23.64
C GLY A 26 14.52 -47.21 -22.73
N CYS A 27 13.67 -47.85 -21.91
CA CYS A 27 12.77 -47.18 -20.99
C CYS A 27 13.49 -46.74 -19.70
N PHE A 28 12.98 -45.70 -19.05
CA PHE A 28 13.44 -45.29 -17.73
C PHE A 28 12.71 -46.06 -16.63
N VAL A 29 13.47 -46.57 -15.67
CA VAL A 29 12.95 -47.29 -14.50
C VAL A 29 13.45 -46.66 -13.21
N LEU A 30 12.61 -46.68 -12.17
CA LEU A 30 13.00 -46.23 -10.82
C LEU A 30 14.06 -47.18 -10.25
N CYS A 31 15.09 -46.63 -9.61
CA CYS A 31 16.17 -47.40 -9.01
C CYS A 31 16.70 -46.75 -7.73
N PRO A 32 17.50 -47.48 -6.92
CA PRO A 32 18.23 -46.87 -5.81
C PRO A 32 19.23 -45.82 -6.31
N GLU A 33 19.53 -44.82 -5.46
CA GLU A 33 20.46 -43.72 -5.77
C GLU A 33 21.85 -44.21 -6.23
N ALA A 34 22.36 -45.27 -5.61
CA ALA A 34 23.68 -45.81 -5.94
C ALA A 34 23.81 -46.22 -7.43
N GLU A 35 22.70 -46.70 -8.01
CA GLU A 35 22.60 -47.18 -9.39
C GLU A 35 22.05 -46.13 -10.36
N ALA A 36 21.64 -44.96 -9.84
CA ALA A 36 20.97 -43.93 -10.63
C ALA A 36 21.93 -43.25 -11.59
N THR A 37 21.47 -43.05 -12.82
CA THR A 37 22.15 -42.21 -13.82
C THR A 37 21.43 -40.87 -13.99
N GLY A 38 20.21 -40.73 -13.48
CA GLY A 38 19.42 -39.52 -13.57
C GLY A 38 18.32 -39.43 -12.50
N ILE A 39 17.52 -38.38 -12.57
CA ILE A 39 16.29 -38.20 -11.79
C ILE A 39 15.12 -37.81 -12.69
N ALA A 40 13.92 -38.21 -12.30
CA ALA A 40 12.68 -37.73 -12.88
C ALA A 40 12.01 -36.71 -11.94
N HIS A 41 11.68 -35.53 -12.46
CA HIS A 41 10.92 -34.52 -11.72
C HIS A 41 9.86 -33.88 -12.63
N ASN A 42 8.59 -33.93 -12.21
CA ASN A 42 7.43 -33.44 -12.96
C ASN A 42 7.33 -33.93 -14.42
N GLY A 43 7.74 -35.18 -14.67
CA GLY A 43 7.73 -35.78 -16.00
C GLY A 43 8.96 -35.46 -16.86
N THR A 44 9.85 -34.58 -16.40
CA THR A 44 11.14 -34.31 -17.05
C THR A 44 12.22 -35.24 -16.49
N VAL A 45 13.06 -35.76 -17.39
CA VAL A 45 14.23 -36.58 -17.07
C VAL A 45 15.48 -35.70 -17.08
N TYR A 46 16.20 -35.70 -15.97
CA TYR A 46 17.46 -35.00 -15.81
C TYR A 46 18.60 -36.00 -15.60
N HIS A 47 19.74 -35.76 -16.23
CA HIS A 47 20.96 -36.55 -16.03
C HIS A 47 21.72 -36.05 -14.80
N LEU A 48 22.27 -36.94 -13.96
CA LEU A 48 23.04 -36.53 -12.79
C LEU A 48 24.52 -36.29 -13.15
N LEU A 49 25.05 -35.14 -12.76
CA LEU A 49 26.46 -34.80 -12.99
C LEU A 49 27.40 -35.85 -12.38
N GLY A 50 28.37 -36.33 -13.18
CA GLY A 50 29.34 -37.34 -12.75
C GLY A 50 28.86 -38.80 -12.89
N ARG A 51 27.67 -39.03 -13.44
CA ARG A 51 27.18 -40.36 -13.82
C ARG A 51 27.38 -40.63 -15.32
N PRO A 52 27.25 -41.89 -15.78
CA PRO A 52 27.26 -42.22 -17.20
C PRO A 52 26.15 -41.49 -17.96
N ASP A 53 26.48 -41.01 -19.16
CA ASP A 53 25.55 -40.27 -20.02
C ASP A 53 24.21 -41.00 -20.20
N MET A 54 23.13 -40.24 -20.07
CA MET A 54 21.76 -40.74 -20.20
C MET A 54 21.10 -40.17 -21.46
N ALA A 55 20.80 -41.05 -22.42
CA ALA A 55 20.06 -40.66 -23.62
C ALA A 55 18.61 -40.33 -23.28
N GLY A 56 18.13 -39.15 -23.72
CA GLY A 56 16.76 -38.67 -23.45
C GLY A 56 16.61 -37.78 -22.21
N ALA A 57 17.71 -37.47 -21.52
CA ALA A 57 17.72 -36.43 -20.49
C ALA A 57 17.72 -35.02 -21.11
N GLU A 58 16.97 -34.10 -20.50
CA GLU A 58 16.86 -32.71 -20.98
C GLU A 58 18.15 -31.93 -20.73
N ILE A 59 18.68 -32.03 -19.51
CA ILE A 59 19.94 -31.39 -19.08
C ILE A 59 20.65 -32.23 -18.01
N THR A 60 21.95 -31.94 -17.80
CA THR A 60 22.75 -32.50 -16.70
C THR A 60 22.70 -31.60 -15.48
N VAL A 61 22.18 -32.10 -14.35
CA VAL A 61 21.95 -31.38 -13.08
C VAL A 61 22.77 -31.96 -11.92
N MET A 62 22.91 -31.19 -10.85
CA MET A 62 23.42 -31.64 -9.55
C MET A 62 22.29 -31.62 -8.51
N LEU A 63 22.34 -32.55 -7.55
CA LEU A 63 21.44 -32.55 -6.40
C LEU A 63 22.21 -32.02 -5.18
N GLU A 64 21.72 -30.93 -4.61
CA GLU A 64 22.25 -30.37 -3.37
C GLU A 64 21.21 -30.57 -2.27
N GLU A 65 21.59 -31.28 -1.20
CA GLU A 65 20.75 -31.34 -0.01
C GLU A 65 20.73 -29.95 0.64
N THR A 66 19.52 -29.46 0.88
CA THR A 66 19.26 -28.18 1.53
C THR A 66 18.35 -28.39 2.73
N ASP A 67 18.72 -27.76 3.84
CA ASP A 67 17.87 -27.73 5.03
C ASP A 67 16.81 -26.64 4.86
N ALA A 68 15.61 -27.06 4.47
CA ALA A 68 14.46 -26.17 4.35
C ALA A 68 14.08 -25.50 5.69
N GLY A 69 14.44 -26.10 6.83
CA GLY A 69 14.20 -25.52 8.15
C GLY A 69 15.02 -24.26 8.40
N ALA A 70 16.29 -24.25 8.00
CA ALA A 70 17.15 -23.06 8.11
C ALA A 70 16.66 -21.90 7.23
N GLU A 71 16.23 -22.20 6.01
CA GLU A 71 15.68 -21.21 5.07
C GLU A 71 14.35 -20.61 5.56
N ILE A 72 13.44 -21.44 6.10
CA ILE A 72 12.19 -20.98 6.71
C ILE A 72 12.47 -20.12 7.95
N GLN A 73 13.43 -20.50 8.78
CA GLN A 73 13.84 -19.72 9.94
C GLN A 73 14.40 -18.36 9.52
N ALA A 74 15.31 -18.33 8.55
CA ALA A 74 15.86 -17.08 8.01
C ALA A 74 14.75 -16.17 7.47
N ALA A 75 13.82 -16.70 6.66
CA ALA A 75 12.68 -15.94 6.15
C ALA A 75 11.77 -15.41 7.27
N SER A 76 11.52 -16.21 8.32
CA SER A 76 10.70 -15.80 9.47
C SER A 76 11.37 -14.72 10.32
N VAL A 77 12.70 -14.81 10.49
CA VAL A 77 13.51 -13.81 11.19
C VAL A 77 13.50 -12.51 10.39
N SER A 78 13.77 -12.55 9.09
CA SER A 78 13.71 -11.37 8.23
C SER A 78 12.33 -10.72 8.20
N ALA A 79 11.25 -11.52 8.13
CA ALA A 79 9.89 -10.99 8.20
C ALA A 79 9.62 -10.28 9.54
N THR A 80 10.08 -10.86 10.64
CA THR A 80 9.93 -10.29 12.00
C THR A 80 10.73 -9.00 12.15
N GLU A 81 11.97 -8.97 11.67
CA GLU A 81 12.83 -7.78 11.72
C GLU A 81 12.29 -6.65 10.83
N ASN A 82 11.81 -6.97 9.63
CA ASN A 82 11.18 -5.99 8.75
C ASN A 82 9.89 -5.43 9.35
N ALA A 83 9.05 -6.26 9.96
CA ALA A 83 7.85 -5.80 10.65
C ALA A 83 8.19 -4.87 11.82
N LYS A 84 9.23 -5.22 12.59
CA LYS A 84 9.73 -4.39 13.70
C LYS A 84 10.25 -3.04 13.20
N LEU A 85 11.08 -3.04 12.16
CA LEU A 85 11.64 -1.81 11.57
C LEU A 85 10.54 -0.93 11.00
N SER A 86 9.58 -1.51 10.27
CA SER A 86 8.41 -0.79 9.75
C SER A 86 7.59 -0.15 10.88
N GLY A 87 7.35 -0.88 11.97
CA GLY A 87 6.68 -0.34 13.15
C GLY A 87 7.45 0.81 13.80
N GLN A 88 8.77 0.70 13.92
CA GLN A 88 9.63 1.77 14.45
C GLN A 88 9.63 3.02 13.56
N LEU A 89 9.69 2.86 12.24
CA LEU A 89 9.61 3.96 11.28
C LEU A 89 8.24 4.63 11.32
N SER A 90 7.15 3.86 11.40
CA SER A 90 5.79 4.41 11.55
C SER A 90 5.65 5.23 12.84
N ALA A 91 6.16 4.72 13.96
CA ALA A 91 6.16 5.45 15.22
C ALA A 91 6.96 6.75 15.14
N ALA A 92 8.16 6.71 14.54
CA ALA A 92 8.99 7.90 14.34
C ALA A 92 8.32 8.92 13.41
N ALA A 93 7.72 8.47 12.31
CA ALA A 93 7.00 9.33 11.37
C ALA A 93 5.77 9.97 12.02
N ARG A 94 5.02 9.22 12.85
CA ARG A 94 3.94 9.76 13.70
C ARG A 94 4.44 10.83 14.65
N MET A 95 5.58 10.62 15.31
CA MET A 95 6.16 11.63 16.20
C MET A 95 6.56 12.90 15.44
N TYR A 96 7.09 12.75 14.22
CA TYR A 96 7.44 13.88 13.37
C TYR A 96 6.20 14.71 12.99
N VAL A 97 5.17 14.08 12.40
CA VAL A 97 3.98 14.82 11.94
C VAL A 97 3.17 15.43 13.09
N GLN A 98 3.25 14.88 14.30
CA GLN A 98 2.60 15.46 15.49
C GLN A 98 3.24 16.77 15.96
N ALA A 99 4.52 16.98 15.66
CA ALA A 99 5.23 18.22 16.00
C ALA A 99 5.23 19.22 14.84
N ALA A 100 4.97 18.76 13.62
CA ALA A 100 4.97 19.58 12.42
C ALA A 100 3.61 20.27 12.22
N THR A 101 3.65 21.58 12.00
CA THR A 101 2.48 22.38 11.61
C THR A 101 2.55 22.83 10.14
N ASP A 102 3.61 22.44 9.44
CA ASP A 102 3.97 22.84 8.08
C ASP A 102 3.91 21.69 7.09
N VAL A 103 3.35 20.53 7.48
CA VAL A 103 3.17 19.39 6.59
C VAL A 103 2.30 19.81 5.40
N PRO A 104 2.77 19.69 4.14
CA PRO A 104 1.97 20.00 2.97
C PRO A 104 0.75 19.07 2.85
N ASP A 105 -0.36 19.60 2.35
CA ASP A 105 -1.61 18.85 2.15
C ASP A 105 -1.41 17.60 1.27
N GLU A 106 -0.64 17.72 0.19
CA GLU A 106 -0.29 16.59 -0.70
C GLU A 106 0.40 15.46 0.04
N THR A 107 1.43 15.79 0.83
CA THR A 107 2.16 14.81 1.61
C THR A 107 1.27 14.17 2.67
N ALA A 108 0.39 14.95 3.30
CA ALA A 108 -0.53 14.44 4.31
C ALA A 108 -1.47 13.36 3.73
N LEU A 109 -2.00 13.59 2.53
CA LEU A 109 -2.93 12.68 1.86
C LEU A 109 -2.29 11.35 1.43
N GLU A 110 -0.97 11.30 1.24
CA GLU A 110 -0.27 10.04 0.96
C GLU A 110 -0.14 9.14 2.20
N MET A 111 -0.27 9.71 3.41
CA MET A 111 -0.03 9.04 4.67
C MET A 111 -1.03 9.43 5.77
N PRO A 112 -2.35 9.22 5.55
CA PRO A 112 -3.39 9.65 6.48
C PRO A 112 -3.31 8.96 7.86
N ASP A 113 -2.77 7.73 7.90
CA ASP A 113 -2.62 6.93 9.13
C ASP A 113 -1.53 7.42 10.08
N LEU A 114 -0.74 8.42 9.68
CA LEU A 114 0.25 9.05 10.55
C LEU A 114 -0.34 10.14 11.44
N PHE A 115 -1.48 10.71 11.06
CA PHE A 115 -2.12 11.78 11.83
C PHE A 115 -2.99 11.20 12.93
N LYS A 116 -3.09 11.93 14.04
CA LYS A 116 -3.94 11.51 15.16
C LYS A 116 -5.39 11.50 14.71
N THR A 117 -6.09 10.45 15.11
CA THR A 117 -7.52 10.35 14.93
C THR A 117 -8.25 11.35 15.82
N TRP A 118 -9.47 11.72 15.44
CA TRP A 118 -10.33 12.57 16.27
C TRP A 118 -10.51 12.01 17.69
N ALA A 119 -10.67 10.68 17.82
CA ALA A 119 -10.78 10.01 19.11
C ALA A 119 -9.52 10.20 19.97
N GLU A 120 -8.32 10.03 19.40
CA GLU A 120 -7.06 10.25 20.13
C GLU A 120 -6.85 11.71 20.55
N ILE A 121 -7.33 12.65 19.72
CA ILE A 121 -7.28 14.08 20.00
C ILE A 121 -8.22 14.44 21.16
N LEU A 122 -9.43 13.88 21.19
CA LEU A 122 -10.37 14.04 22.30
C LEU A 122 -9.82 13.46 23.60
N GLU A 123 -9.30 12.23 23.57
CA GLU A 123 -8.66 11.56 24.72
C GLU A 123 -7.49 12.36 25.29
N ALA A 124 -6.70 13.02 24.43
CA ALA A 124 -5.58 13.85 24.87
C ALA A 124 -6.05 15.08 25.67
N GLY A 125 -7.27 15.58 25.45
CA GLY A 125 -7.89 16.66 26.22
C GLY A 125 -7.11 17.98 26.23
N LYS A 126 -6.33 18.25 25.17
CA LYS A 126 -5.44 19.43 25.06
C LYS A 126 -5.83 20.30 23.89
N THR A 127 -5.51 21.59 24.00
CA THR A 127 -5.62 22.52 22.87
C THR A 127 -4.74 22.04 21.72
N VAL A 128 -5.34 21.92 20.54
CA VAL A 128 -4.68 21.59 19.28
C VAL A 128 -4.32 22.90 18.58
N PRO A 129 -3.04 23.14 18.25
CA PRO A 129 -2.63 24.39 17.62
C PRO A 129 -3.13 24.49 16.18
N LYS A 130 -3.16 25.73 15.68
CA LYS A 130 -3.40 26.02 14.26
C LYS A 130 -2.46 25.20 13.36
N ASP A 131 -2.96 24.86 12.18
CA ASP A 131 -2.29 24.14 11.10
C ASP A 131 -2.00 22.66 11.41
N THR A 132 -2.40 22.16 12.59
CA THR A 132 -2.39 20.72 12.90
C THR A 132 -3.37 19.98 12.00
N ILE A 133 -2.94 18.81 11.50
CA ILE A 133 -3.77 17.92 10.70
C ILE A 133 -4.34 16.81 11.59
N ILE A 134 -5.64 16.57 11.46
CA ILE A 134 -6.42 15.59 12.23
C ILE A 134 -7.08 14.64 11.25
N ASN A 135 -7.05 13.34 11.56
CA ASN A 135 -7.77 12.32 10.81
C ASN A 135 -9.14 12.08 11.46
N ASP A 136 -10.21 12.33 10.72
CA ASP A 136 -11.59 12.14 11.18
C ASP A 136 -12.30 11.18 10.23
N GLY A 137 -12.39 9.90 10.64
CA GLY A 137 -13.02 8.84 9.85
C GLY A 137 -12.34 8.59 8.50
N GLY A 138 -11.03 8.87 8.36
CA GLY A 138 -10.27 8.75 7.13
C GLY A 138 -10.18 10.03 6.30
N THR A 139 -10.95 11.07 6.63
CA THR A 139 -10.84 12.39 6.01
C THR A 139 -9.88 13.25 6.83
N LEU A 140 -8.90 13.86 6.20
CA LEU A 140 -7.97 14.75 6.87
C LEU A 140 -8.54 16.16 6.96
N TYR A 141 -8.40 16.79 8.13
CA TYR A 141 -8.79 18.17 8.37
C TYR A 141 -7.64 18.96 8.99
N ARG A 142 -7.46 20.21 8.56
CA ARG A 142 -6.50 21.15 9.13
C ARG A 142 -7.20 22.11 10.09
N VAL A 143 -6.62 22.32 11.27
CA VAL A 143 -7.08 23.36 12.20
C VAL A 143 -6.76 24.74 11.63
N VAL A 144 -7.77 25.58 11.43
CA VAL A 144 -7.58 26.94 10.88
C VAL A 144 -7.76 28.05 11.90
N GLN A 145 -8.33 27.74 13.07
CA GLN A 145 -8.51 28.71 14.16
C GLN A 145 -7.17 29.22 14.69
N SER A 146 -6.97 30.54 14.74
CA SER A 146 -5.67 31.16 15.04
C SER A 146 -5.11 30.81 16.42
N GLU A 147 -5.97 30.78 17.44
CA GLU A 147 -5.60 30.47 18.82
C GLU A 147 -5.51 28.95 19.09
N GLY A 148 -5.68 28.12 18.06
CA GLY A 148 -5.95 26.71 18.20
C GLY A 148 -7.37 26.43 18.72
N VAL A 149 -7.67 25.16 18.94
CA VAL A 149 -8.98 24.67 19.36
C VAL A 149 -8.83 23.70 20.51
N LEU A 150 -9.72 23.78 21.51
CA LEU A 150 -9.91 22.71 22.48
C LEU A 150 -10.97 21.73 21.93
N PRO A 151 -10.59 20.50 21.51
CA PRO A 151 -11.51 19.53 20.92
C PRO A 151 -12.66 19.17 21.86
N MET A 152 -13.87 19.05 21.34
CA MET A 152 -15.06 18.63 22.09
C MET A 152 -15.85 17.59 21.31
N GLU A 153 -16.35 16.54 21.99
CA GLU A 153 -17.00 15.40 21.35
C GLU A 153 -18.17 15.80 20.42
N HIS A 154 -18.96 16.80 20.83
CA HIS A 154 -20.11 17.30 20.06
C HIS A 154 -19.73 18.26 18.92
N GLN A 155 -18.44 18.53 18.71
CA GLN A 155 -17.90 19.46 17.70
C GLN A 155 -16.82 18.78 16.85
N PRO A 156 -17.12 17.65 16.18
CA PRO A 156 -16.14 16.96 15.33
C PRO A 156 -15.78 17.79 14.08
N PRO A 157 -14.64 17.53 13.43
CA PRO A 157 -14.24 18.24 12.20
C PRO A 157 -15.28 18.21 11.09
N HIS A 158 -15.95 17.08 10.87
CA HIS A 158 -17.07 16.95 9.92
C HIS A 158 -18.39 17.58 10.39
N GLY A 159 -18.45 18.13 11.61
CA GLY A 159 -19.67 18.63 12.24
C GLY A 159 -20.20 19.91 11.60
N GLU A 160 -21.51 20.12 11.70
CA GLU A 160 -22.14 21.35 11.24
C GLU A 160 -21.58 22.57 12.00
N GLY A 161 -21.25 23.65 11.27
CA GLY A 161 -20.67 24.86 11.84
C GLY A 161 -19.18 24.77 12.19
N MET A 162 -18.57 23.58 12.11
CA MET A 162 -17.17 23.37 12.52
C MET A 162 -16.14 23.77 11.48
N LEU A 163 -16.59 24.15 10.29
CA LEU A 163 -15.71 24.56 9.20
C LEU A 163 -14.83 25.75 9.59
N ALA A 164 -15.34 26.71 10.37
CA ALA A 164 -14.55 27.85 10.85
C ALA A 164 -13.35 27.44 11.74
N VAL A 165 -13.34 26.21 12.23
CA VAL A 165 -12.31 25.63 13.10
C VAL A 165 -11.46 24.61 12.34
N TYR A 166 -12.08 23.78 11.52
CA TYR A 166 -11.45 22.69 10.77
C TYR A 166 -11.76 22.79 9.27
N ARG A 167 -10.74 22.80 8.42
CA ARG A 167 -10.90 22.75 6.95
C ARG A 167 -10.54 21.36 6.43
N PRO A 168 -11.36 20.73 5.59
CA PRO A 168 -10.97 19.47 4.95
C PRO A 168 -9.75 19.69 4.04
N ILE A 169 -8.85 18.72 4.04
CA ILE A 169 -7.71 18.65 3.13
C ILE A 169 -8.13 17.79 1.95
N ASP A 170 -7.96 18.33 0.74
CA ASP A 170 -8.21 17.62 -0.51
C ASP A 170 -6.94 17.58 -1.35
N LYS A 171 -6.88 16.63 -2.29
CA LYS A 171 -5.80 16.52 -3.24
C LYS A 171 -5.74 17.78 -4.08
N THR A 172 -4.53 18.21 -4.43
CA THR A 172 -4.37 19.32 -5.35
C THR A 172 -4.81 18.88 -6.73
N HIS A 173 -5.87 19.52 -7.21
CA HIS A 173 -6.34 19.42 -8.59
C HIS A 173 -6.13 20.77 -9.26
N THR A 174 -5.87 20.75 -10.56
CA THR A 174 -5.69 21.98 -11.33
C THR A 174 -6.96 22.82 -11.39
N GLY A 175 -8.12 22.22 -11.12
CA GLY A 175 -9.42 22.90 -11.19
C GLY A 175 -9.80 23.22 -12.63
N THR A 176 -9.39 22.37 -13.57
CA THR A 176 -9.77 22.43 -14.99
C THR A 176 -10.93 21.48 -15.27
N GLN A 177 -11.54 21.56 -16.46
CA GLN A 177 -12.62 20.65 -16.82
C GLN A 177 -12.14 19.19 -16.89
N GLU A 178 -10.89 18.97 -17.31
CA GLU A 178 -10.24 17.67 -17.44
C GLU A 178 -9.73 17.12 -16.10
N ASP A 179 -9.41 17.99 -15.16
CA ASP A 179 -8.96 17.66 -13.80
C ASP A 179 -9.67 18.55 -12.77
N PRO A 180 -10.99 18.30 -12.55
CA PRO A 180 -11.80 19.09 -11.65
C PRO A 180 -11.51 18.74 -10.20
N ILE A 181 -11.57 19.72 -9.30
CA ILE A 181 -11.37 19.50 -7.87
C ILE A 181 -12.57 18.72 -7.31
N PRO A 182 -12.41 17.54 -6.69
CA PRO A 182 -13.48 16.85 -5.98
C PRO A 182 -14.09 17.79 -4.94
N TRP A 183 -15.41 17.99 -5.03
CA TRP A 183 -16.08 18.85 -4.07
C TRP A 183 -16.34 18.08 -2.78
N VAL A 184 -15.89 18.65 -1.67
CA VAL A 184 -16.19 18.19 -0.32
C VAL A 184 -16.88 19.31 0.43
N TYR A 185 -17.88 18.96 1.25
CA TYR A 185 -18.61 19.95 2.06
C TYR A 185 -17.64 20.76 2.92
N GLY A 186 -17.69 22.09 2.75
CA GLY A 186 -16.93 23.03 3.57
C GLY A 186 -15.50 23.31 3.14
N MET A 187 -15.07 22.75 2.01
CA MET A 187 -13.83 23.17 1.36
C MET A 187 -13.91 24.62 0.88
N ASP A 188 -12.76 25.25 0.64
CA ASP A 188 -12.71 26.56 0.02
C ASP A 188 -12.82 26.43 -1.51
N CYS A 189 -13.87 27.00 -2.10
CA CYS A 189 -14.04 27.06 -3.54
C CYS A 189 -13.60 28.43 -4.10
N THR A 190 -12.95 28.42 -5.25
CA THR A 190 -12.46 29.62 -5.94
C THR A 190 -13.22 29.78 -7.25
N THR A 191 -13.59 31.01 -7.57
CA THR A 191 -14.26 31.38 -8.83
C THR A 191 -13.44 30.92 -10.03
N ASP A 192 -14.12 30.58 -11.12
CA ASP A 192 -13.55 30.18 -12.41
C ASP A 192 -12.78 28.84 -12.41
N LEU A 193 -12.76 28.11 -11.27
CA LEU A 193 -12.28 26.73 -11.20
C LEU A 193 -13.43 25.72 -11.33
N TYR A 194 -13.07 24.51 -11.78
CA TYR A 194 -13.99 23.40 -11.99
C TYR A 194 -13.95 22.43 -10.80
N TYR A 195 -15.12 21.97 -10.40
CA TYR A 195 -15.34 21.06 -9.28
C TYR A 195 -16.18 19.86 -9.69
N SER A 196 -15.90 18.67 -9.14
CA SER A 196 -16.68 17.46 -9.42
C SER A 196 -17.54 17.06 -8.23
N TYR A 197 -18.80 16.76 -8.47
CA TYR A 197 -19.73 16.30 -7.44
C TYR A 197 -20.77 15.34 -8.05
N ASN A 198 -20.97 14.18 -7.41
CA ASN A 198 -21.87 13.13 -7.88
C ASN A 198 -21.66 12.74 -9.36
N GLY A 199 -20.41 12.74 -9.83
CA GLY A 199 -20.05 12.38 -11.20
C GLY A 199 -20.30 13.46 -12.25
N VAL A 200 -20.67 14.68 -11.84
CA VAL A 200 -20.89 15.84 -12.73
C VAL A 200 -19.85 16.91 -12.43
N VAL A 201 -19.36 17.59 -13.47
CA VAL A 201 -18.41 18.70 -13.36
C VAL A 201 -19.18 20.02 -13.33
N TYR A 202 -18.75 20.95 -12.47
CA TYR A 202 -19.37 22.26 -12.28
C TYR A 202 -18.31 23.35 -12.32
N LEU A 203 -18.59 24.44 -13.03
CA LEU A 203 -17.84 25.68 -12.94
C LEU A 203 -18.30 26.48 -11.72
N CYS A 204 -17.35 26.88 -10.88
CA CYS A 204 -17.59 27.74 -9.73
C CYS A 204 -17.72 29.20 -10.18
N LYS A 205 -18.84 29.85 -9.83
CA LYS A 205 -19.15 31.23 -10.26
C LYS A 205 -18.89 32.29 -9.19
N ALA A 206 -18.38 31.89 -8.00
CA ALA A 206 -18.08 32.79 -6.90
C ALA A 206 -17.06 32.19 -5.93
N ASP A 207 -16.27 33.04 -5.25
CA ASP A 207 -15.38 32.61 -4.18
C ASP A 207 -16.21 32.24 -2.95
N MET A 208 -16.12 30.97 -2.52
CA MET A 208 -16.90 30.44 -1.40
C MET A 208 -15.94 29.84 -0.37
N LYS A 209 -15.63 30.60 0.68
CA LYS A 209 -14.62 30.24 1.70
C LYS A 209 -15.20 30.37 3.11
N PRO A 210 -15.80 29.32 3.70
CA PRO A 210 -15.98 27.98 3.14
C PRO A 210 -17.17 27.85 2.20
N CYS A 211 -17.13 26.85 1.33
CA CYS A 211 -18.24 26.44 0.50
C CYS A 211 -19.16 25.46 1.23
N VAL A 212 -20.29 25.98 1.71
CA VAL A 212 -21.38 25.17 2.32
C VAL A 212 -22.48 24.80 1.32
N TRP A 213 -22.32 25.22 0.06
CA TRP A 213 -23.31 25.08 -1.00
C TRP A 213 -22.94 23.93 -1.94
N ALA A 214 -23.60 22.79 -1.84
CA ALA A 214 -23.29 21.63 -2.68
C ALA A 214 -23.61 21.89 -4.17
N PRO A 215 -22.70 21.56 -5.10
CA PRO A 215 -22.98 21.61 -6.53
C PRO A 215 -24.21 20.77 -6.91
N GLY A 216 -24.93 21.17 -7.96
CA GLY A 216 -26.15 20.46 -8.38
C GLY A 216 -27.40 20.71 -7.52
N THR A 217 -27.30 21.47 -6.42
CA THR A 217 -28.47 21.91 -5.65
C THR A 217 -29.33 22.86 -6.48
N ALA A 218 -30.62 22.57 -6.61
CA ALA A 218 -31.53 23.35 -7.44
C ALA A 218 -31.62 24.82 -6.99
N GLY A 219 -31.46 25.75 -7.93
CA GLY A 219 -31.57 27.19 -7.68
C GLY A 219 -30.30 27.87 -7.14
N LEU A 220 -29.18 27.15 -6.99
CA LEU A 220 -27.90 27.76 -6.65
C LEU A 220 -27.20 28.31 -7.90
N TRP A 221 -26.98 29.62 -7.93
CA TRP A 221 -26.33 30.33 -9.04
C TRP A 221 -24.80 30.28 -8.98
N GLN A 222 -24.24 29.87 -7.82
CA GLN A 222 -22.80 29.73 -7.60
C GLN A 222 -22.17 28.60 -8.41
N TRP A 223 -22.99 27.71 -8.97
CA TRP A 223 -22.56 26.52 -9.71
C TRP A 223 -23.19 26.50 -11.10
N GLU A 224 -22.38 26.27 -12.11
CA GLU A 224 -22.83 26.03 -13.48
C GLU A 224 -22.40 24.62 -13.90
N ALA A 225 -23.37 23.73 -14.17
CA ALA A 225 -23.07 22.37 -14.60
C ALA A 225 -22.45 22.39 -16.01
N VAL A 226 -21.33 21.70 -16.17
CA VAL A 226 -20.59 21.60 -17.42
C VAL A 226 -20.99 20.28 -18.07
N THR A 227 -21.55 20.37 -19.26
CA THR A 227 -21.93 19.21 -20.10
C THR A 227 -20.78 18.70 -20.94
#